data_AF-A0A946U2S5-F1
#
_entry.id   AF-A0A946U2S5-F1
#
_cell.length_a   1.000
_cell.length_b   1.000
_cell.length_c   1.000
_cell.angle_alpha   90.00
_cell.angle_beta   90.00
_cell.angle_gamma   90.00
#
_symmetry.space_group_name_H-M   'P 1'
#
loop_
_entity.id
_entity.type
_entity.pdbx_description
1 polymer ?
#
loop_
_entity_poly.entity_id
_entity_poly.type
_entity_poly.pdbx_seq_one_letter_code
_entity_poly.pdbx_strand_id
1 'polypeptide(L)'
;MTKLFLIVLFLMPHSISADEINKMATIDGEPNGIKVESFYFEKKELTDSTSIFISINEITSIKCAIYDINDKPIKVSEGIATPPLSKVLVLSQNAMITSVKCWEQGPEKKVKIIDNSVDMYYKMPTFLLDD
;
A
#
# COMPACT_ATOMS: atom_id res chain seq x y z
N MET A 1 53.55 23.01 -45.13
CA MET A 1 53.23 22.72 -43.71
C MET A 1 51.83 23.22 -43.44
N THR A 2 50.84 22.34 -43.42
CA THR A 2 49.44 22.69 -43.10
C THR A 2 49.03 21.86 -41.90
N LYS A 3 48.97 22.54 -40.74
CA LYS A 3 48.54 21.94 -39.47
C LYS A 3 47.02 21.77 -39.51
N LEU A 4 46.57 20.52 -39.58
CA LEU A 4 45.16 20.16 -39.45
C LEU A 4 44.85 20.10 -37.95
N PHE A 5 44.14 21.10 -37.42
CA PHE A 5 43.62 21.06 -36.05
C PHE A 5 42.34 20.20 -36.03
N LEU A 6 42.46 18.98 -35.51
CA LEU A 6 41.31 18.14 -35.16
C LEU A 6 40.67 18.67 -33.87
N ILE A 7 39.50 19.31 -34.01
CA ILE A 7 38.64 19.67 -32.88
C ILE A 7 37.92 18.39 -32.45
N VAL A 8 38.46 17.73 -31.42
CA VAL A 8 37.79 16.62 -30.74
C VAL A 8 36.63 17.21 -29.94
N LEU A 9 35.42 17.05 -30.46
CA LEU A 9 34.19 17.37 -29.75
C LEU A 9 34.05 16.36 -28.60
N PHE A 10 34.40 16.77 -27.39
CA PHE A 10 34.12 16.03 -26.16
C PHE A 10 32.59 15.95 -25.98
N LEU A 11 31.98 14.87 -26.47
CA LEU A 11 30.62 14.50 -26.10
C LEU A 11 30.67 13.99 -24.66
N MET A 12 30.55 14.93 -23.71
CA MET A 12 30.27 14.59 -22.32
C MET A 12 28.93 13.83 -22.29
N PRO A 13 28.88 12.59 -21.78
CA PRO A 13 27.60 12.01 -21.41
C PRO A 13 27.07 12.88 -20.28
N HIS A 14 26.01 13.63 -20.56
CA HIS A 14 25.26 14.31 -19.53
C HIS A 14 24.59 13.20 -18.72
N SER A 15 25.24 12.81 -17.63
CA SER A 15 24.66 11.94 -16.62
C SER A 15 23.48 12.71 -16.02
N ILE A 16 22.27 12.45 -16.53
CA ILE A 16 21.03 12.87 -15.88
C ILE A 16 20.96 12.07 -14.59
N SER A 17 21.42 12.69 -13.50
CA SER A 17 21.18 12.21 -12.15
C SER A 17 19.67 12.19 -11.94
N ALA A 18 19.11 11.00 -11.73
CA ALA A 18 17.70 10.81 -11.38
C ALA A 18 17.43 11.23 -9.91
N ASP A 19 17.79 12.46 -9.55
CA ASP A 19 17.54 13.03 -8.21
C ASP A 19 16.19 13.77 -8.13
N GLU A 20 15.23 13.41 -8.98
CA GLU A 20 13.94 14.08 -9.03
C GLU A 20 12.79 13.06 -9.04
N ILE A 21 12.74 12.20 -8.02
CA ILE A 21 11.53 11.45 -7.69
C ILE A 21 11.21 11.45 -6.19
N ASN A 22 11.76 12.40 -5.42
CA ASN A 22 11.23 12.70 -4.08
C ASN A 22 10.01 13.63 -4.20
N LYS A 23 8.92 13.13 -4.81
CA LYS A 23 7.61 13.71 -4.58
C LYS A 23 7.22 13.39 -3.14
N MET A 24 7.46 14.36 -2.25
CA MET A 24 6.85 14.43 -0.93
C MET A 24 5.35 14.12 -1.06
N ALA A 25 4.95 12.94 -0.63
CA ALA A 25 3.55 12.65 -0.32
C ALA A 25 3.25 13.33 1.02
N THR A 26 2.19 14.15 1.04
CA THR A 26 1.67 14.84 2.21
C THR A 26 1.60 13.88 3.40
N ILE A 27 2.44 14.11 4.41
CA ILE A 27 2.39 13.42 5.69
C ILE A 27 1.29 14.13 6.49
N ASP A 28 0.04 13.71 6.31
CA ASP A 28 -0.99 13.98 7.31
C ASP A 28 -0.54 13.25 8.59
N GLY A 29 0.11 13.99 9.48
CA GLY A 29 0.52 13.50 10.79
C GLY A 29 -0.72 13.26 11.65
N GLU A 30 -1.18 12.02 11.65
CA GLU A 30 -2.28 11.56 12.49
C GLU A 30 -1.80 11.42 13.96
N PRO A 31 -2.63 11.69 14.98
CA PRO A 31 -2.19 11.88 16.37
C PRO A 31 -1.65 10.62 17.06
N ASN A 32 -1.66 9.46 16.40
CA ASN A 32 -1.29 8.16 16.98
C ASN A 32 0.17 7.76 16.69
N GLY A 33 0.99 8.69 16.20
CA GLY A 33 2.44 8.48 16.08
C GLY A 33 2.88 7.51 14.97
N ILE A 34 1.98 7.14 14.06
CA ILE A 34 2.30 6.38 12.84
C ILE A 34 2.75 7.36 11.77
N LYS A 35 4.03 7.30 11.38
CA LYS A 35 4.60 8.17 10.34
C LYS A 35 5.17 7.34 9.21
N VAL A 36 4.67 7.53 7.99
CA VAL A 36 5.32 6.97 6.80
C VAL A 36 6.60 7.76 6.53
N GLU A 37 7.75 7.09 6.57
CA GLU A 37 9.05 7.71 6.30
C GLU A 37 9.39 7.64 4.82
N SER A 38 9.12 6.50 4.18
CA SER A 38 9.37 6.30 2.75
C SER A 38 8.61 5.08 2.23
N PHE A 39 8.55 4.95 0.90
CA PHE A 39 8.15 3.71 0.26
C PHE A 39 9.01 3.44 -0.98
N TYR A 40 9.19 2.17 -1.31
CA TYR A 40 9.94 1.71 -2.47
C TYR A 40 9.10 0.73 -3.28
N PHE A 41 8.97 0.98 -4.58
CA PHE A 41 8.28 0.13 -5.52
C PHE A 41 9.26 -0.69 -6.36
N GLU A 42 9.02 -1.99 -6.43
CA GLU A 42 9.80 -2.93 -7.22
C GLU A 42 8.86 -3.69 -8.17
N LYS A 43 9.08 -3.53 -9.48
CA LYS A 43 8.37 -4.29 -10.50
C LYS A 43 8.98 -5.69 -10.63
N LYS A 44 8.15 -6.74 -10.58
CA LYS A 44 8.61 -8.14 -10.73
C LYS A 44 7.85 -8.85 -11.84
N GLU A 45 8.36 -9.98 -12.29
CA GLU A 45 7.76 -10.73 -13.40
C GLU A 45 6.31 -11.19 -13.12
N LEU A 46 6.00 -11.55 -11.87
CA LEU A 46 4.70 -12.11 -11.49
C LEU A 46 3.88 -11.18 -10.59
N THR A 47 4.52 -10.45 -9.69
CA THR A 47 3.82 -9.65 -8.68
C THR A 47 4.70 -8.52 -8.20
N ASP A 48 4.26 -7.29 -8.47
CA ASP A 48 4.93 -6.08 -8.04
C ASP A 48 4.89 -5.97 -6.51
N SER A 49 5.94 -5.44 -5.93
CA SER A 49 6.05 -5.30 -4.48
C SER A 49 6.35 -3.87 -4.08
N THR A 50 5.61 -3.39 -3.08
CA THR A 50 5.83 -2.09 -2.45
C THR A 50 6.25 -2.29 -1.01
N SER A 51 7.42 -1.78 -0.66
CA SER A 51 7.93 -1.74 0.70
C SER A 51 7.62 -0.38 1.30
N ILE A 52 6.84 -0.33 2.37
CA ILE A 52 6.49 0.91 3.08
C ILE A 52 7.24 0.91 4.42
N PHE A 53 8.00 1.96 4.69
CA PHE A 53 8.74 2.14 5.92
C PHE A 53 8.01 3.12 6.83
N ILE A 54 7.73 2.68 8.05
CA ILE A 54 6.86 3.37 8.99
C ILE A 54 7.62 3.54 10.30
N SER A 55 7.76 4.79 10.74
CA SER A 55 8.22 5.13 12.08
C SER A 55 7.05 5.09 13.05
N ILE A 56 7.26 4.48 14.21
CA ILE A 56 6.21 4.32 15.24
C ILE A 56 6.82 4.25 16.64
N ASN A 57 6.05 4.74 17.62
CA ASN A 57 6.49 4.83 19.02
C ASN A 57 6.03 3.65 19.89
N GLU A 58 4.99 2.92 19.48
CA GLU A 58 4.46 1.76 20.19
C GLU A 58 4.05 0.63 19.22
N ILE A 59 3.94 -0.59 19.74
CA ILE A 59 3.52 -1.74 18.94
C ILE A 59 2.03 -1.59 18.61
N THR A 60 1.70 -1.45 17.31
CA THR A 60 0.34 -1.09 16.87
C THR A 60 -0.09 -1.95 15.70
N SER A 61 -1.38 -2.36 15.69
CA SER A 61 -1.97 -2.98 14.50
C SER A 61 -2.31 -1.90 13.49
N ILE A 62 -1.87 -2.07 12.25
CA ILE A 62 -1.97 -1.04 11.22
C ILE A 62 -2.56 -1.58 9.92
N LYS A 63 -3.16 -0.67 9.15
CA LYS A 63 -3.47 -0.89 7.74
C LYS A 63 -2.67 0.09 6.91
N CYS A 64 -2.12 -0.39 5.80
CA CYS A 64 -1.46 0.44 4.80
C CYS A 64 -2.10 0.23 3.44
N ALA A 65 -2.40 1.32 2.76
CA ALA A 65 -2.92 1.29 1.41
C ALA A 65 -1.96 1.99 0.44
N ILE A 66 -1.85 1.41 -0.75
CA ILE A 66 -1.18 2.00 -1.91
C ILE A 66 -2.27 2.62 -2.82
N TYR A 67 -2.00 3.80 -3.37
CA TYR A 67 -2.97 4.57 -4.17
C TYR A 67 -2.45 4.88 -5.56
N ASP A 68 -3.37 4.95 -6.52
CA ASP A 68 -3.10 5.41 -7.87
C ASP A 68 -3.13 6.95 -7.98
N ILE A 69 -2.86 7.46 -9.18
CA ILE A 69 -2.82 8.89 -9.49
C ILE A 69 -4.13 9.64 -9.19
N ASN A 70 -5.26 8.93 -9.07
CA ASN A 70 -6.57 9.50 -8.77
C ASN A 70 -6.93 9.39 -7.28
N ASP A 71 -5.95 9.10 -6.42
CA ASP A 71 -6.13 8.82 -4.98
C ASP A 71 -7.10 7.65 -4.73
N LYS A 72 -7.20 6.71 -5.67
CA LYS A 72 -7.99 5.48 -5.48
C LYS A 72 -7.12 4.39 -4.86
N PRO A 73 -7.56 3.72 -3.79
CA PRO A 73 -6.80 2.63 -3.18
C PRO A 73 -6.73 1.44 -4.14
N ILE A 74 -5.51 1.01 -4.46
CA ILE A 74 -5.24 -0.17 -5.30
C ILE A 74 -5.29 -1.44 -4.43
N LYS A 75 -4.62 -1.41 -3.28
CA LYS A 75 -4.55 -2.53 -2.35
C LYS A 75 -4.34 -2.03 -0.93
N VAL A 76 -4.95 -2.73 0.02
CA VAL A 76 -4.73 -2.56 1.46
C VAL A 76 -4.04 -3.81 2.02
N SER A 77 -3.03 -3.60 2.86
CA SER A 77 -2.33 -4.64 3.62
C SER A 77 -2.49 -4.35 5.09
N GLU A 78 -2.63 -5.40 5.89
CA GLU A 78 -2.75 -5.32 7.35
C GLU A 78 -1.49 -5.92 7.98
N GLY A 79 -1.10 -5.42 9.14
CA GLY A 79 0.07 -5.94 9.84
C GLY A 79 0.26 -5.31 11.20
N ILE A 80 1.32 -5.73 11.89
CA ILE A 80 1.73 -5.16 13.17
C ILE A 80 3.00 -4.35 12.93
N ALA A 81 2.99 -3.08 13.31
CA ALA A 81 4.17 -2.24 13.33
C ALA A 81 4.79 -2.24 14.72
N THR A 82 6.09 -2.47 14.78
CA THR A 82 6.93 -2.39 15.98
C THR A 82 7.88 -1.20 15.90
N PRO A 83 8.11 -0.48 17.01
CA PRO A 83 9.11 0.60 17.07
C PRO A 83 10.54 0.13 16.80
N PRO A 84 11.46 1.05 16.44
CA PRO A 84 11.19 2.43 16.05
C PRO A 84 10.80 2.54 14.56
N LEU A 85 11.08 1.50 13.77
CA LEU A 85 10.86 1.46 12.35
C LEU A 85 10.35 0.08 11.94
N SER A 86 9.30 0.05 11.14
CA SER A 86 8.68 -1.16 10.61
C SER A 86 8.58 -1.11 9.10
N LYS A 87 8.61 -2.29 8.48
CA LYS A 87 8.42 -2.48 7.04
C LYS A 87 7.12 -3.23 6.79
N VAL A 88 6.23 -2.63 6.00
CA VAL A 88 5.02 -3.29 5.48
C VAL A 88 5.21 -3.61 4.01
N LEU A 89 4.95 -4.86 3.63
CA LEU A 89 4.98 -5.29 2.24
C LEU A 89 3.55 -5.29 1.68
N VAL A 90 3.37 -4.63 0.53
CA VAL A 90 2.11 -4.64 -0.22
C VAL A 90 2.37 -5.19 -1.61
N LEU A 91 1.69 -6.29 -1.95
CA LEU A 91 1.78 -6.94 -3.24
C LEU A 91 0.67 -6.44 -4.17
N SER A 92 1.03 -6.13 -5.41
CA SER A 92 0.10 -5.61 -6.44
C SER A 92 0.46 -6.13 -7.83
N GLN A 93 -0.38 -5.87 -8.83
CA GLN A 93 -0.14 -6.29 -10.21
C GLN A 93 -0.36 -5.10 -11.14
N ASN A 94 0.66 -4.75 -11.94
CA ASN A 94 0.60 -3.70 -12.97
C ASN A 94 0.09 -2.36 -12.42
N ALA A 95 0.51 -2.01 -11.20
CA ALA A 95 0.03 -0.83 -10.51
C ALA A 95 1.02 0.34 -10.64
N MET A 96 0.54 1.51 -11.07
CA MET A 96 1.28 2.75 -10.97
C MET A 96 0.96 3.41 -9.63
N ILE A 97 1.88 3.29 -8.67
CA ILE A 97 1.69 3.77 -7.31
C ILE A 97 2.21 5.19 -7.20
N THR A 98 1.38 6.09 -6.68
CA THR A 98 1.74 7.50 -6.52
C THR A 98 1.84 7.91 -5.05
N SER A 99 1.12 7.25 -4.16
CA SER A 99 1.16 7.55 -2.73
C SER A 99 0.81 6.32 -1.89
N VAL A 100 1.14 6.41 -0.61
CA VAL A 100 0.82 5.41 0.41
C VAL A 100 0.25 6.11 1.63
N LYS A 101 -0.71 5.49 2.30
CA LYS A 101 -1.25 5.96 3.58
C LYS A 101 -1.32 4.78 4.53
N CYS A 102 -0.91 4.99 5.79
CA CYS A 102 -1.01 3.98 6.84
C CYS A 102 -1.73 4.56 8.05
N TRP A 103 -2.60 3.77 8.67
CA TRP A 103 -3.40 4.17 9.81
C TRP A 103 -3.58 3.00 10.77
N GLU A 104 -3.94 3.29 12.01
CA GLU A 104 -4.23 2.27 13.01
C GLU A 104 -5.46 1.45 12.61
N GLN A 105 -5.37 0.14 12.76
CA GLN A 105 -6.51 -0.74 12.60
C GLN A 105 -7.47 -0.51 13.78
N GLY A 106 -8.49 0.31 13.55
CA GLY A 106 -9.57 0.49 14.52
C GLY A 106 -10.23 -0.84 14.91
N PRO A 107 -10.95 -0.89 16.04
CA PRO A 107 -11.60 -2.11 16.51
C PRO A 107 -12.46 -2.68 15.38
N GLU A 108 -12.23 -3.95 15.02
CA GLU A 108 -13.08 -4.63 14.06
C GLU A 108 -14.53 -4.45 14.50
N LYS A 109 -15.32 -3.73 13.71
CA LYS A 109 -16.77 -3.89 13.76
C LYS A 109 -17.01 -5.31 13.29
N LYS A 110 -17.02 -6.27 14.23
CA LYS A 110 -17.58 -7.59 14.02
C LYS A 110 -19.00 -7.34 13.53
N VAL A 111 -19.22 -7.37 12.23
CA VAL A 111 -20.55 -7.46 11.66
C VAL A 111 -21.04 -8.79 12.21
N LYS A 112 -21.89 -8.74 13.23
CA LYS A 112 -22.74 -9.86 13.59
C LYS A 112 -23.61 -10.07 12.35
N ILE A 113 -23.15 -10.92 11.44
CA ILE A 113 -24.04 -11.57 10.50
C ILE A 113 -24.92 -12.43 11.41
N ILE A 114 -26.07 -11.87 11.79
CA ILE A 114 -27.14 -12.67 12.36
C ILE A 114 -27.57 -13.54 11.19
N ASP A 115 -27.09 -14.78 11.18
CA ASP A 115 -27.44 -15.77 10.18
C ASP A 115 -28.89 -16.20 10.40
N ASN A 116 -29.82 -15.33 10.03
CA ASN A 116 -31.26 -15.59 10.01
C ASN A 116 -31.63 -16.56 8.86
N SER A 117 -30.66 -17.08 8.09
CA SER A 117 -30.96 -17.96 6.94
C SER A 117 -31.21 -19.41 7.35
N VAL A 118 -30.75 -19.84 8.53
CA VAL A 118 -30.87 -21.24 8.97
C VAL A 118 -32.23 -21.52 9.63
N ASP A 119 -32.92 -20.49 10.15
CA ASP A 119 -34.17 -20.67 10.91
C ASP A 119 -35.44 -20.77 10.03
N MET A 120 -35.32 -20.55 8.71
CA MET A 120 -36.42 -20.76 7.77
C MET A 120 -36.59 -22.23 7.35
N TYR A 121 -35.55 -23.06 7.44
CA TYR A 121 -35.60 -24.45 6.99
C TYR A 121 -36.29 -25.41 7.98
N TYR A 122 -36.48 -25.02 9.24
CA TYR A 122 -37.04 -25.88 10.28
C TYR A 122 -38.51 -25.63 10.63
N LYS A 123 -39.17 -24.64 10.01
CA LYS A 123 -40.63 -24.47 10.12
C LYS A 123 -41.34 -25.14 8.95
N MET A 124 -41.36 -26.46 8.95
CA MET A 124 -42.32 -27.22 8.15
C MET A 124 -43.64 -27.27 8.96
N PRO A 125 -44.74 -26.64 8.50
CA PRO A 125 -46.01 -26.74 9.20
C PRO A 125 -46.50 -28.18 9.14
N THR A 126 -46.77 -28.77 10.30
CA THR A 126 -47.44 -30.06 10.44
C THR A 126 -48.92 -29.89 10.08
N PHE A 127 -49.20 -29.73 8.79
CA PHE A 127 -50.52 -29.93 8.20
C PHE A 127 -50.46 -31.28 7.50
N LEU A 128 -51.44 -32.14 7.75
CA LEU A 128 -51.56 -33.54 7.28
C LEU A 128 -51.00 -34.60 8.23
N LEU A 129 -51.61 -34.70 9.42
CA LEU A 129 -51.97 -36.00 10.00
C LEU A 129 -53.39 -35.85 10.57
N ASP A 130 -54.35 -35.66 9.67
CA ASP A 130 -55.75 -36.04 9.89
C ASP A 130 -55.88 -37.48 9.39
N ASP A 131 -56.07 -38.42 10.32
CA ASP A 131 -57.01 -39.56 10.27
C ASP A 131 -56.97 -40.33 11.61
#